data_AF-A0A9N9DY09-F1
#
_entry.id   AF-A0A9N9DY09-F1
#
_cell.length_a   1.000
_cell.length_b   1.000
_cell.length_c   1.000
_cell.angle_alpha   90.00
_cell.angle_beta   90.00
_cell.angle_gamma   90.00
#
_symmetry.space_group_name_H-M   'P 1'
#
loop_
_entity.id
_entity.type
_entity.pdbx_description
1 polymer ?
#
loop_
_entity_poly.entity_id
_entity_poly.type
_entity_poly.pdbx_seq_one_letter_code
_entity_poly.pdbx_strand_id
1 'polypeptide(L)'
;MKFRVKKATKNRTCIVSAAPYHPYQRCKAQGHVEFFSDFNKDSLFGVITFYQHKYENKVIVDGIFTTDIGIDGIKTSDGRPRYTAELYNEDEEMIFDLTSAVFNNAIQLVSIKKELINLEICGDEGIIGKAVVLKRGGEEIARAEVYRLDPIV
;
A
#
# COMPACT_ATOMS: atom_id res chain seq x y z
N MET A 1 -50.10 -38.38 -21.87
CA MET A 1 -50.18 -37.21 -20.97
C MET A 1 -48.81 -37.01 -20.32
N LYS A 2 -48.06 -35.95 -20.68
CA LYS A 2 -46.71 -35.68 -20.16
C LYS A 2 -46.82 -34.76 -18.93
N PHE A 3 -46.41 -35.23 -17.76
CA PHE A 3 -46.30 -34.41 -16.55
C PHE A 3 -45.04 -33.55 -16.63
N ARG A 4 -45.20 -32.23 -16.65
CA ARG A 4 -44.10 -31.25 -16.67
C ARG A 4 -43.86 -30.75 -15.24
N VAL A 5 -42.80 -31.25 -14.61
CA VAL A 5 -42.33 -30.77 -13.30
C VAL A 5 -41.73 -29.37 -13.48
N LYS A 6 -42.35 -28.34 -12.89
CA LYS A 6 -41.76 -27.00 -12.81
C LYS A 6 -40.73 -26.99 -11.68
N LYS A 7 -39.44 -26.87 -12.01
CA LYS A 7 -38.37 -26.57 -11.05
C LYS A 7 -38.57 -25.15 -10.52
N ALA A 8 -38.71 -24.99 -9.21
CA ALA A 8 -38.70 -23.70 -8.53
C ALA A 8 -37.25 -23.23 -8.40
N THR A 9 -36.89 -22.17 -9.13
CA THR A 9 -35.60 -21.50 -9.02
C THR A 9 -35.61 -20.65 -7.76
N LYS A 10 -34.85 -21.07 -6.74
CA LYS A 10 -34.72 -20.37 -5.46
C LYS A 10 -33.74 -19.21 -5.66
N ASN A 11 -34.24 -18.02 -5.98
CA ASN A 11 -33.44 -16.79 -5.96
C ASN A 11 -32.94 -16.56 -4.54
N ARG A 12 -31.65 -16.84 -4.29
CA ARG A 12 -30.95 -16.41 -3.09
C ARG A 12 -30.63 -14.93 -3.26
N THR A 13 -31.49 -14.08 -2.74
CA THR A 13 -31.14 -12.67 -2.50
C THR A 13 -30.06 -12.66 -1.42
N CYS A 14 -28.80 -12.49 -1.80
CA CYS A 14 -27.77 -12.13 -0.84
C CYS A 14 -28.09 -10.72 -0.35
N ILE A 15 -28.63 -10.62 0.87
CA ILE A 15 -28.70 -9.35 1.58
C ILE A 15 -27.26 -9.02 1.95
N VAL A 16 -26.57 -8.29 1.08
CA VAL A 16 -25.34 -7.61 1.46
C VAL A 16 -25.79 -6.51 2.41
N SER A 17 -25.63 -6.76 3.70
CA SER A 17 -25.78 -5.73 4.72
C SER A 17 -24.66 -4.71 4.51
N ALA A 18 -24.88 -3.74 3.64
CA ALA A 18 -24.10 -2.52 3.58
C ALA A 18 -24.41 -1.74 4.87
N ALA A 19 -23.67 -2.01 5.93
CA ALA A 19 -23.67 -1.13 7.08
C ALA A 19 -23.26 0.27 6.56
N PRO A 20 -24.06 1.33 6.80
CA PRO A 20 -23.73 2.65 6.30
C PRO A 20 -22.40 3.10 6.90
N TYR A 21 -21.43 3.39 6.02
CA TYR A 21 -20.15 3.98 6.38
C TYR A 21 -20.41 5.33 7.02
N HIS A 22 -20.04 5.49 8.29
CA HIS A 22 -20.13 6.76 8.96
C HIS A 22 -18.86 7.56 8.68
N PRO A 23 -18.94 8.81 8.17
CA PRO A 23 -17.76 9.65 7.90
C PRO A 23 -16.96 10.05 9.16
N TYR A 24 -17.38 9.57 10.34
CA TYR A 24 -16.68 9.70 11.63
C TYR A 24 -16.17 8.36 12.16
N GLN A 25 -16.06 7.34 11.30
CA GLN A 25 -15.61 6.02 11.70
C GLN A 25 -14.11 6.09 12.01
N ARG A 26 -13.86 6.32 13.30
CA ARG A 26 -12.59 6.21 13.99
C ARG A 26 -11.72 5.07 13.43
N CYS A 27 -10.84 5.40 12.49
CA CYS A 27 -10.01 4.42 11.77
C CYS A 27 -8.66 4.27 12.46
N LYS A 28 -8.43 3.11 13.10
CA LYS A 28 -7.07 2.65 13.41
C LYS A 28 -6.79 1.49 12.47
N ALA A 29 -5.95 1.72 11.48
CA ALA A 29 -5.63 0.71 10.48
C ALA A 29 -4.15 0.76 10.12
N GLN A 30 -3.65 -0.39 9.67
CA GLN A 30 -2.31 -0.54 9.15
C GLN A 30 -2.38 -1.12 7.74
N GLY A 31 -1.63 -0.51 6.83
CA GLY A 31 -1.39 -1.01 5.49
C GLY A 31 0.07 -1.45 5.36
N HIS A 32 0.32 -2.34 4.42
CA HIS A 32 1.64 -2.91 4.20
C HIS A 32 1.86 -3.21 2.73
N VAL A 33 3.10 -3.05 2.27
CA VAL A 33 3.58 -3.48 0.95
C VAL A 33 4.92 -4.17 1.12
N GLU A 34 5.06 -5.37 0.55
CA GLU A 34 6.31 -6.14 0.54
C GLU A 34 6.88 -6.22 -0.87
N PHE A 35 8.18 -6.01 -0.98
CA PHE A 35 8.96 -6.23 -2.20
C PHE A 35 9.97 -7.33 -1.92
N PHE A 36 9.85 -8.44 -2.64
CA PHE A 36 10.81 -9.54 -2.59
C PHE A 36 11.82 -9.39 -3.72
N SER A 37 13.09 -9.68 -3.42
CA SER A 37 14.21 -9.61 -4.38
C SER A 37 13.93 -10.36 -5.67
N ASP A 38 13.26 -11.51 -5.57
CA ASP A 38 13.06 -12.44 -6.69
C ASP A 38 12.03 -11.91 -7.71
N PHE A 39 11.25 -10.89 -7.35
CA PHE A 39 10.18 -10.32 -8.17
C PHE A 39 10.48 -8.90 -8.64
N ASN A 40 11.73 -8.43 -8.55
CA ASN A 40 12.10 -7.11 -9.08
C ASN A 40 13.48 -7.10 -9.74
N LYS A 41 13.65 -6.19 -10.71
CA LYS A 41 14.80 -6.14 -11.61
C LYS A 41 16.14 -5.88 -10.90
N ASP A 42 16.10 -5.29 -9.71
CA ASP A 42 17.28 -4.82 -8.99
C ASP A 42 17.53 -5.60 -7.68
N SER A 43 16.86 -6.74 -7.48
CA SER A 43 17.00 -7.58 -6.28
C SER A 43 16.78 -6.83 -4.96
N LEU A 44 15.95 -5.80 -5.00
CA LEU A 44 15.62 -4.94 -3.86
C LEU A 44 14.65 -5.69 -2.94
N PHE A 45 15.01 -5.85 -1.67
CA PHE A 45 14.09 -6.33 -0.65
C PHE A 45 13.62 -5.15 0.19
N GLY A 46 12.33 -5.07 0.49
CA GLY A 46 11.88 -4.05 1.40
C GLY A 46 10.41 -4.09 1.72
N VAL A 47 10.07 -3.25 2.67
CA VAL A 47 8.76 -3.15 3.28
C VAL A 47 8.39 -1.68 3.36
N ILE A 48 7.14 -1.37 3.00
CA ILE A 48 6.53 -0.08 3.29
C ILE A 48 5.35 -0.30 4.23
N THR A 49 5.32 0.42 5.33
CA THR A 49 4.22 0.40 6.29
C THR A 49 3.47 1.72 6.26
N PHE A 50 2.14 1.61 6.34
CA PHE A 50 1.21 2.71 6.41
C PHE A 50 0.44 2.59 7.71
N TYR A 51 0.35 3.67 8.48
CA TYR A 51 -0.38 3.63 9.74
C TYR A 51 -1.24 4.88 9.92
N GLN A 52 -2.55 4.66 10.10
CA GLN A 52 -3.52 5.72 10.37
C GLN A 52 -3.96 5.66 11.82
N HIS A 53 -3.85 6.79 12.52
CA HIS A 53 -4.42 6.95 13.85
C HIS A 53 -5.91 7.29 13.81
N LYS A 54 -6.62 6.88 14.85
CA LYS A 54 -8.09 6.92 15.04
C LYS A 54 -8.78 8.27 14.73
N TYR A 55 -8.05 9.38 14.74
CA TYR A 55 -8.59 10.73 14.66
C TYR A 55 -7.90 11.59 13.60
N GLU A 56 -7.06 10.98 12.76
CA GLU A 56 -6.25 11.71 11.79
C GLU A 56 -6.57 11.23 10.37
N ASN A 57 -6.83 12.18 9.48
CA ASN A 57 -6.86 11.96 8.04
C ASN A 57 -5.44 12.02 7.46
N LYS A 58 -4.49 11.47 8.22
CA LYS A 58 -3.08 11.41 7.89
C LYS A 58 -2.55 10.03 8.17
N VAL A 59 -1.67 9.60 7.29
CA VAL A 59 -1.02 8.31 7.36
C VAL A 59 0.45 8.54 7.61
N ILE A 60 0.98 7.87 8.62
CA ILE A 60 2.41 7.72 8.82
C ILE A 60 2.88 6.69 7.81
N VAL A 61 3.87 7.06 6.99
CA VAL A 61 4.51 6.14 6.06
C VAL A 61 5.95 5.91 6.48
N ASP A 62 6.36 4.65 6.48
CA ASP A 62 7.73 4.27 6.79
C ASP A 62 8.20 3.15 5.87
N GLY A 63 9.44 3.25 5.39
CA GLY A 63 10.05 2.34 4.44
C GLY A 63 11.37 1.79 4.95
N ILE A 64 11.56 0.48 4.85
CA ILE A 64 12.83 -0.20 5.17
C ILE A 64 13.21 -1.05 3.97
N PHE A 65 14.42 -0.84 3.44
CA PHE A 65 14.90 -1.49 2.23
C PHE A 65 16.34 -1.98 2.42
N THR A 66 16.68 -3.06 1.73
CA THR A 66 18.05 -3.58 1.60
C THR A 66 18.26 -4.14 0.20
N THR A 67 19.53 -4.23 -0.19
CA THR A 67 19.99 -4.97 -1.37
C THR A 67 21.09 -5.94 -0.95
N ASP A 68 21.57 -6.77 -1.87
CA ASP A 68 22.75 -7.63 -1.68
C ASP A 68 24.03 -6.82 -1.37
N ILE A 69 24.14 -5.60 -1.88
CA ILE A 69 25.20 -4.63 -1.57
C ILE A 69 24.79 -3.63 -0.48
N GLY A 70 23.71 -3.90 0.26
CA GLY A 70 23.25 -3.09 1.38
C GLY A 70 22.73 -1.70 0.97
N ILE A 71 23.10 -0.67 1.74
CA ILE A 71 22.61 0.70 1.55
C ILE A 71 23.16 1.37 0.28
N ASP A 72 24.34 0.95 -0.20
CA ASP A 72 24.98 1.50 -1.40
C ASP A 72 24.17 1.18 -2.69
N GLY A 73 23.38 0.10 -2.65
CA GLY A 73 22.41 -0.24 -3.68
C GLY A 73 21.12 0.59 -3.64
N ILE A 74 20.90 1.35 -2.57
CA ILE A 74 19.67 2.15 -2.35
C ILE A 74 19.91 3.63 -2.56
N LYS A 75 21.13 4.12 -2.27
CA LYS A 75 21.50 5.53 -2.44
C LYS A 75 22.75 5.73 -3.28
N THR A 76 22.84 6.90 -3.89
CA THR A 76 24.04 7.39 -4.56
C THR A 76 25.06 7.90 -3.54
N SER A 77 26.30 8.14 -3.99
CA SER A 77 27.39 8.61 -3.12
C SER A 77 27.13 9.98 -2.50
N ASP A 78 26.30 10.81 -3.12
CA ASP A 78 25.83 12.10 -2.59
C ASP A 78 24.64 11.96 -1.63
N GLY A 79 24.23 10.72 -1.31
CA GLY A 79 23.20 10.41 -0.32
C GLY A 79 21.76 10.47 -0.82
N ARG A 80 21.55 10.64 -2.13
CA ARG A 80 20.20 10.67 -2.72
C ARG A 80 19.67 9.25 -2.98
N PRO A 81 18.36 9.00 -2.85
CA PRO A 81 17.77 7.74 -3.27
C PRO A 81 18.04 7.45 -4.75
N ARG A 82 18.35 6.20 -5.08
CA ARG A 82 18.43 5.70 -6.46
C ARG A 82 17.05 5.42 -7.07
N TYR A 83 16.04 5.29 -6.21
CA TYR A 83 14.70 4.85 -6.56
C TYR A 83 13.66 5.91 -6.19
N THR A 84 12.54 5.89 -6.91
CA THR A 84 11.31 6.55 -6.50
C THR A 84 10.28 5.52 -6.06
N ALA A 85 9.35 5.92 -5.20
CA ALA A 85 8.22 5.12 -4.78
C ALA A 85 6.94 5.91 -5.03
N GLU A 86 6.02 5.37 -5.80
CA GLU A 86 4.83 6.08 -6.28
C GLU A 86 3.59 5.23 -6.01
N LEU A 87 2.50 5.87 -5.55
CA LEU A 87 1.23 5.21 -5.28
C LEU A 87 0.26 5.45 -6.45
N TYR A 88 -0.37 4.38 -6.90
CA TYR A 88 -1.25 4.33 -8.07
C TYR A 88 -2.62 3.78 -7.71
N ASN A 89 -3.68 4.35 -8.28
CA ASN A 89 -5.04 3.80 -8.18
C ASN A 89 -5.27 2.64 -9.18
N GLU A 90 -6.48 2.11 -9.21
CA GLU A 90 -6.88 1.00 -10.09
C GLU A 90 -6.86 1.38 -11.58
N ASP A 91 -6.97 2.67 -11.89
CA ASP A 91 -6.93 3.24 -13.25
C ASP A 91 -5.49 3.54 -13.73
N GLU A 92 -4.47 3.08 -13.00
CA GLU A 92 -3.05 3.36 -13.27
C GLU A 92 -2.67 4.85 -13.24
N GLU A 93 -3.45 5.66 -12.54
CA GLU A 93 -3.12 7.06 -12.29
C GLU A 93 -2.31 7.22 -11.00
N MET A 94 -1.23 8.00 -11.09
CA MET A 94 -0.39 8.32 -9.94
C MET A 94 -1.17 9.25 -9.00
N ILE A 95 -1.40 8.81 -7.77
CA ILE A 95 -2.13 9.59 -6.77
C ILE A 95 -1.21 10.21 -5.72
N PHE A 96 0.00 9.65 -5.51
CA PHE A 96 0.95 10.18 -4.53
C PHE A 96 2.41 9.78 -4.80
N ASP A 97 3.36 10.68 -4.50
CA ASP A 97 4.80 10.38 -4.47
C ASP A 97 5.24 10.07 -3.03
N LEU A 98 5.61 8.81 -2.79
CA LEU A 98 6.05 8.29 -1.50
C LEU A 98 7.57 8.33 -1.32
N THR A 99 8.33 8.78 -2.33
CA THR A 99 9.80 8.64 -2.40
C THR A 99 10.51 9.14 -1.14
N SER A 100 10.17 10.35 -0.69
CA SER A 100 10.78 10.94 0.51
C SER A 100 10.46 10.12 1.76
N ALA A 101 9.17 9.83 1.99
CA ALA A 101 8.73 9.10 3.17
C ALA A 101 9.30 7.69 3.26
N VAL A 102 9.52 7.05 2.12
CA VAL A 102 10.01 5.67 2.03
C VAL A 102 11.54 5.62 2.13
N PHE A 103 12.24 6.38 1.27
CA PHE A 103 13.69 6.23 1.14
C PHE A 103 14.50 7.13 2.06
N ASN A 104 13.98 8.26 2.54
CA ASN A 104 14.70 9.05 3.55
C ASN A 104 14.90 8.23 4.84
N ASN A 105 13.89 7.45 5.23
CA ASN A 105 13.95 6.58 6.39
C ASN A 105 14.81 5.35 6.13
N ALA A 106 14.70 4.72 4.96
CA ALA A 106 15.56 3.58 4.60
C ALA A 106 17.05 3.94 4.59
N ILE A 107 17.40 5.19 4.30
CA ILE A 107 18.78 5.69 4.29
C ILE A 107 19.29 6.07 5.69
N GLN A 108 18.40 6.43 6.62
CA GLN A 108 18.75 6.88 7.96
C GLN A 108 18.59 5.74 8.98
N LEU A 109 19.69 5.34 9.63
CA LEU A 109 19.69 4.29 10.68
C LEU A 109 18.72 4.59 11.84
N VAL A 110 18.38 5.86 12.06
CA VAL A 110 17.36 6.32 13.01
C VAL A 110 16.58 7.46 12.36
N SER A 111 15.36 7.20 11.89
CA SER A 111 14.46 8.28 11.48
C SER A 111 13.76 8.88 12.69
N ILE A 112 14.16 10.08 13.07
CA ILE A 112 13.58 10.82 14.20
C ILE A 112 12.25 11.49 13.79
N LYS A 113 12.03 11.66 12.47
CA LYS A 113 10.88 12.40 11.94
C LYS A 113 10.01 11.49 11.08
N LYS A 114 8.89 11.05 11.64
CA LYS A 114 7.84 10.36 10.90
C LYS A 114 7.23 11.32 9.88
N GLU A 115 7.16 10.91 8.62
CA GLU A 115 6.48 11.68 7.58
C GLU A 115 4.97 11.39 7.65
N LEU A 116 4.19 12.46 7.84
CA LEU A 116 2.73 12.42 7.87
C LEU A 116 2.20 12.87 6.52
N ILE A 117 1.50 11.96 5.84
CA ILE A 117 0.98 12.16 4.49
C ILE A 117 -0.54 12.31 4.53
N ASN A 118 -1.09 13.20 3.70
CA ASN A 118 -2.55 13.32 3.49
C ASN A 118 -3.05 12.17 2.60
N LEU A 119 -3.09 10.97 3.18
CA LEU A 119 -3.68 9.76 2.63
C LEU A 119 -4.64 9.17 3.68
N GLU A 120 -5.47 8.22 3.26
CA GLU A 120 -6.38 7.50 4.15
C GLU A 120 -6.29 5.99 3.88
N ILE A 121 -6.38 5.17 4.92
CA ILE A 121 -6.45 3.70 4.86
C ILE A 121 -7.90 3.24 4.99
N CYS A 122 -8.69 3.89 5.85
CA CYS A 122 -10.14 3.70 5.89
C CYS A 122 -10.81 4.92 5.26
N GLY A 123 -11.45 4.71 4.13
CA GLY A 123 -12.11 5.74 3.34
C GLY A 123 -12.53 5.14 2.00
N ASP A 124 -13.48 5.77 1.33
CA ASP A 124 -13.88 5.36 -0.03
C ASP A 124 -12.68 5.47 -1.00
N GLU A 125 -11.79 6.43 -0.75
CA GLU A 125 -10.53 6.63 -1.47
C GLU A 125 -9.33 5.95 -0.79
N GLY A 126 -9.58 4.97 0.08
CA GLY A 126 -8.57 4.30 0.88
C GLY A 126 -7.44 3.69 0.04
N ILE A 127 -6.23 3.64 0.59
CA ILE A 127 -5.06 3.11 -0.13
C ILE A 127 -5.00 1.58 -0.22
N ILE A 128 -5.89 0.84 0.46
CA ILE A 128 -5.89 -0.62 0.41
C ILE A 128 -6.29 -1.09 -1.00
N GLY A 129 -5.56 -2.04 -1.56
CA GLY A 129 -5.71 -2.52 -2.94
C GLY A 129 -5.03 -1.64 -3.99
N LYS A 130 -4.63 -0.41 -3.64
CA LYS A 130 -3.85 0.47 -4.51
C LYS A 130 -2.42 -0.07 -4.65
N ALA A 131 -1.75 0.26 -5.74
CA ALA A 131 -0.42 -0.28 -6.05
C ALA A 131 0.68 0.71 -5.70
N VAL A 132 1.73 0.26 -5.03
CA VAL A 132 3.00 0.99 -4.94
C VAL A 132 3.94 0.48 -6.02
N VAL A 133 4.48 1.42 -6.79
CA VAL A 133 5.40 1.19 -7.90
C VAL A 133 6.76 1.76 -7.53
N LEU A 134 7.79 0.93 -7.61
CA LEU A 134 9.18 1.37 -7.46
C LEU A 134 9.77 1.59 -8.84
N LYS A 135 10.46 2.72 -9.01
CA LYS A 135 11.11 3.07 -10.28
C LYS A 135 12.57 3.43 -10.10
N ARG A 136 13.36 3.17 -11.14
CA ARG A 136 14.75 3.64 -11.27
C ARG A 136 14.90 4.41 -12.57
N GLY A 137 15.24 5.70 -12.49
CA GLY A 137 15.36 6.54 -13.69
C GLY A 137 14.07 6.64 -14.51
N GLY A 138 12.91 6.50 -13.86
CA GLY A 138 11.58 6.50 -14.50
C GLY A 138 11.10 5.13 -14.98
N GLU A 139 11.94 4.10 -14.99
CA GLU A 139 11.55 2.74 -15.36
C GLU A 139 10.98 1.98 -14.15
N GLU A 140 9.82 1.34 -14.30
CA GLU A 140 9.25 0.43 -13.30
C GLU A 140 10.16 -0.80 -13.11
N ILE A 141 10.57 -1.01 -11.85
CA ILE A 141 11.40 -2.15 -11.44
C ILE A 141 10.63 -3.16 -10.58
N ALA A 142 9.61 -2.69 -9.86
CA ALA A 142 8.79 -3.50 -8.97
C ALA A 142 7.41 -2.86 -8.77
N ARG A 143 6.41 -3.70 -8.51
CA ARG A 143 5.05 -3.29 -8.19
C ARG A 143 4.46 -4.26 -7.17
N ALA A 144 3.78 -3.71 -6.17
CA ALA A 144 3.07 -4.51 -5.19
C ALA A 144 1.86 -3.75 -4.65
N GLU A 145 0.82 -4.48 -4.29
CA GLU A 145 -0.42 -3.92 -3.75
C GLU A 145 -0.30 -3.65 -2.26
N VAL A 146 -0.97 -2.59 -1.79
CA VAL A 146 -1.12 -2.29 -0.38
C VAL A 146 -2.18 -3.21 0.21
N TYR A 147 -1.79 -4.09 1.11
CA TYR A 147 -2.73 -4.94 1.84
C TYR A 147 -2.93 -4.45 3.28
N ARG A 148 -4.11 -4.75 3.83
CA ARG A 148 -4.43 -4.41 5.22
C ARG A 148 -3.80 -5.43 6.16
N LEU A 149 -3.14 -4.94 7.19
CA LEU A 149 -2.80 -5.71 8.38
C LEU A 149 -3.88 -5.46 9.42
N ASP A 150 -4.78 -6.42 9.59
CA ASP A 150 -5.72 -6.38 10.70
C ASP A 150 -4.94 -6.58 12.01
N PRO A 151 -5.24 -5.81 13.07
CA PRO A 151 -4.65 -6.09 14.37
C PRO A 151 -5.05 -7.51 14.79
N ILE A 152 -4.05 -8.35 15.13
CA ILE A 152 -4.29 -9.61 15.82
C ILE A 152 -5.03 -9.25 17.11
N VAL A 153 -6.31 -9.62 17.20
CA VAL A 153 -7.17 -9.42 18.38
C VAL A 153 -6.86 -10.46 19.42
#